data_AF-A0A951V955-F1
#
_entry.id   AF-A0A951V955-F1
#
_cell.length_a   1.000
_cell.length_b   1.000
_cell.length_c   1.000
_cell.angle_alpha   90.00
_cell.angle_beta   90.00
_cell.angle_gamma   90.00
#
_symmetry.space_group_name_H-M   'P 1'
#
loop_
_entity.id
_entity.type
_entity.pdbx_description
1 polymer ?
#
loop_
_entity_poly.entity_id
_entity_poly.type
_entity_poly.pdbx_seq_one_letter_code
_entity_poly.pdbx_strand_id
1 'polypeptide(L)'
;MENGMMGERGLCAEDRSSAPPSLAGVSAGHAARCDLYRLFAQAFRHPSDEMAELVAELQQAVAGHPNPVASPIIAMPPLAELSQRYTQLFEASNGRSAISLHESDFVSKTRATVWEDIVRFYEHFGLNYNGQSIRLWPDHLALELECLHYLVFLESGMRTDAEPLLRAERDFIDRHLLTWLPELLRRLKDAPQAEPYAALVAWLYDCLRADRAWLEQAIADMN
;
A
#
# COMPACT_ATOMS: atom_id res chain seq x y z
N MET A 1 -20.49 17.36 25.67
CA MET A 1 -20.49 17.31 24.20
C MET A 1 -19.14 17.84 23.77
N GLU A 2 -18.22 16.94 23.45
CA GLU A 2 -16.98 17.26 22.73
C GLU A 2 -16.59 15.97 22.00
N ASN A 3 -17.04 15.85 20.76
CA ASN A 3 -16.57 14.82 19.84
C ASN A 3 -15.21 15.31 19.32
N GLY A 4 -14.14 14.85 19.95
CA GLY A 4 -12.80 15.01 19.43
C GLY A 4 -12.65 14.20 18.14
N MET A 5 -12.35 14.88 17.03
CA MET A 5 -11.87 14.27 15.79
C MET A 5 -10.59 13.48 16.11
N MET A 6 -10.74 12.17 16.23
CA MET A 6 -9.62 11.25 16.29
C MET A 6 -9.25 10.94 14.85
N GLY A 7 -8.30 11.70 14.31
CA GLY A 7 -7.69 11.40 13.01
C GLY A 7 -7.18 9.96 13.00
N GLU A 8 -7.40 9.26 11.89
CA GLU A 8 -7.00 7.87 11.73
C GLU A 8 -5.48 7.75 11.91
N ARG A 9 -5.04 6.93 12.88
CA ARG A 9 -3.62 6.67 13.12
C ARG A 9 -3.24 5.34 12.45
N GLY A 10 -2.25 5.39 11.56
CA GLY A 10 -1.66 4.23 10.89
C GLY A 10 -0.73 3.42 11.81
N LEU A 11 0.06 2.53 11.21
CA LEU A 11 1.12 1.78 11.91
C LEU A 11 2.11 2.74 12.57
N CYS A 12 2.42 2.53 13.86
CA CYS A 12 3.41 3.32 14.60
C CYS A 12 4.65 2.47 14.87
N ALA A 13 5.84 3.01 14.61
CA ALA A 13 7.10 2.41 15.02
C ALA A 13 7.27 2.48 16.55
N GLU A 14 7.85 1.44 17.15
CA GLU A 14 8.24 1.48 18.57
C GLU A 14 9.42 2.44 18.80
N ASP A 15 9.48 3.02 20.00
CA ASP A 15 10.62 3.81 20.48
C ASP A 15 11.82 2.88 20.77
N ARG A 16 12.45 2.37 19.71
CA ARG A 16 13.79 1.81 19.80
C ARG A 16 14.77 2.97 19.72
N SER A 17 15.82 2.91 20.55
CA SER A 17 16.94 3.88 20.65
C SER A 17 17.77 4.07 19.35
N SER A 18 17.22 3.75 18.19
CA SER A 18 17.74 4.14 16.88
C SER A 18 16.90 5.32 16.40
N ALA A 19 17.52 6.51 16.35
CA ALA A 19 16.90 7.69 15.76
C ALA A 19 16.35 7.36 14.35
N PRO A 20 15.19 7.91 13.96
CA PRO A 20 14.68 7.74 12.61
C PRO A 20 15.78 8.13 11.60
N PRO A 21 15.94 7.38 10.51
CA PRO A 21 16.98 7.67 9.55
C PRO A 21 16.89 9.10 9.01
N SER A 22 18.04 9.74 8.84
CA SER A 22 18.10 11.10 8.31
C SER A 22 17.70 11.11 6.84
N LEU A 23 16.73 11.96 6.48
CA LEU A 23 16.32 12.23 5.09
C LEU A 23 17.40 12.95 4.26
N ALA A 24 18.53 13.33 4.86
CA ALA A 24 19.61 14.03 4.17
C ALA A 24 20.36 13.08 3.21
N GLY A 25 20.13 13.24 1.91
CA GLY A 25 20.83 12.49 0.85
C GLY A 25 20.06 11.32 0.24
N VAL A 26 18.74 11.20 0.51
CA VAL A 26 17.87 10.23 -0.14
C VAL A 26 17.86 10.47 -1.66
N SER A 27 18.10 9.43 -2.45
CA SER A 27 18.08 9.55 -3.91
C SER A 27 16.67 9.91 -4.40
N ALA A 28 16.57 10.62 -5.53
CA ALA A 28 15.26 10.95 -6.11
C ALA A 28 14.41 9.68 -6.38
N GLY A 29 15.06 8.57 -6.73
CA GLY A 29 14.39 7.28 -6.93
C GLY A 29 13.85 6.69 -5.63
N HIS A 30 14.59 6.78 -4.52
CA HIS A 30 14.10 6.33 -3.20
C HIS A 30 12.92 7.15 -2.71
N ALA A 31 12.98 8.48 -2.86
CA ALA A 31 11.88 9.35 -2.50
C ALA A 31 10.61 9.00 -3.31
N ALA A 32 10.77 8.79 -4.61
CA ALA A 32 9.68 8.38 -5.50
C ALA A 32 9.07 7.01 -5.11
N ARG A 33 9.90 6.01 -4.77
CA ARG A 33 9.44 4.70 -4.25
C ARG A 33 8.67 4.83 -2.94
N CYS A 34 9.15 5.69 -2.05
CA CYS A 34 8.52 5.94 -0.75
C CYS A 34 7.14 6.60 -0.91
N ASP A 35 7.05 7.63 -1.76
CA ASP A 35 5.80 8.32 -2.06
C ASP A 35 4.80 7.43 -2.79
N LEU A 36 5.26 6.57 -3.70
CA LEU A 36 4.43 5.62 -4.45
C LEU A 36 3.51 4.81 -3.52
N TYR A 37 4.10 4.14 -2.51
CA TYR A 37 3.36 3.27 -1.61
C TYR A 37 2.50 4.04 -0.61
N ARG A 38 2.99 5.19 -0.13
CA ARG A 38 2.20 6.09 0.72
C ARG A 38 0.93 6.58 0.02
N LEU A 39 1.06 7.02 -1.24
CA LEU A 39 -0.05 7.57 -2.02
C LEU A 39 -1.04 6.49 -2.42
N PHE A 40 -0.58 5.29 -2.82
CA PHE A 40 -1.49 4.18 -3.06
C PHE A 40 -2.22 3.74 -1.77
N ALA A 41 -1.53 3.70 -0.62
CA ALA A 41 -2.18 3.38 0.64
C ALA A 41 -3.32 4.37 0.95
N GLN A 42 -3.11 5.67 0.71
CA GLN A 42 -4.15 6.70 0.84
C GLN A 42 -5.27 6.53 -0.19
N ALA A 43 -4.96 6.18 -1.44
CA ALA A 43 -5.96 5.97 -2.50
C ALA A 43 -6.95 4.82 -2.22
N PHE A 44 -6.57 3.85 -1.41
CA PHE A 44 -7.39 2.70 -1.01
C PHE A 44 -8.01 2.85 0.38
N ARG A 45 -8.00 4.05 0.95
CA ARG A 45 -8.84 4.43 2.10
C ARG A 45 -10.14 5.05 1.61
N HIS A 46 -11.06 5.32 2.54
CA HIS A 46 -12.29 6.03 2.19
C HIS A 46 -11.96 7.37 1.51
N PRO A 47 -12.60 7.71 0.37
CA PRO A 47 -12.20 8.85 -0.43
C PRO A 47 -12.42 10.19 0.29
N SER A 48 -11.55 11.15 -0.02
CA SER A 48 -11.63 12.57 0.33
C SER A 48 -11.76 13.45 -0.92
N ASP A 49 -11.97 14.75 -0.72
CA ASP A 49 -11.98 15.77 -1.79
C ASP A 49 -10.62 15.97 -2.47
N GLU A 50 -9.54 15.49 -1.85
CA GLU A 50 -8.16 15.59 -2.34
C GLU A 50 -7.77 14.47 -3.32
N MET A 51 -8.69 13.55 -3.65
CA MET A 51 -8.39 12.37 -4.49
C MET A 51 -7.80 12.71 -5.87
N ALA A 52 -8.20 13.83 -6.47
CA ALA A 52 -7.63 14.25 -7.76
C ALA A 52 -6.17 14.72 -7.62
N GLU A 53 -5.85 15.43 -6.53
CA GLU A 53 -4.49 15.88 -6.22
C GLU A 53 -3.60 14.69 -5.86
N LEU A 54 -4.13 13.76 -5.06
CA LEU A 54 -3.47 12.50 -4.73
C LEU A 54 -3.08 11.71 -5.98
N VAL A 55 -3.99 11.58 -6.96
CA VAL A 55 -3.68 10.88 -8.22
C VAL A 55 -2.61 11.61 -9.03
N ALA A 56 -2.61 12.95 -9.03
CA ALA A 56 -1.58 13.72 -9.71
C ALA A 56 -0.20 13.56 -9.04
N GLU A 57 -0.13 13.57 -7.70
CA GLU A 57 1.09 13.26 -6.96
C GLU A 57 1.57 11.84 -7.24
N LEU A 58 0.65 10.87 -7.30
CA LEU A 58 0.96 9.48 -7.60
C LEU A 58 1.57 9.34 -9.00
N GLN A 59 1.09 10.09 -9.98
CA GLN A 59 1.68 10.13 -11.33
C GLN A 59 3.13 10.64 -11.31
N GLN A 60 3.42 11.64 -10.47
CA GLN A 60 4.78 12.16 -10.30
C GLN A 60 5.68 11.13 -9.61
N ALA A 61 5.20 10.46 -8.56
CA ALA A 61 5.93 9.39 -7.88
C ALA A 61 6.25 8.23 -8.83
N VAL A 62 5.28 7.77 -9.63
CA VAL A 62 5.51 6.73 -10.65
C VAL A 62 6.53 7.17 -11.70
N ALA A 63 6.48 8.42 -12.16
CA ALA A 63 7.44 8.94 -13.13
C ALA A 63 8.86 9.06 -12.57
N GLY A 64 9.00 9.34 -11.27
CA GLY A 64 10.29 9.42 -10.56
C GLY A 64 10.85 8.06 -10.15
N HIS A 65 10.06 6.99 -10.25
CA HIS A 65 10.45 5.63 -9.88
C HIS A 65 11.65 5.13 -10.73
N PRO A 66 12.63 4.37 -10.17
CA PRO A 66 13.76 3.83 -10.93
C PRO A 66 13.40 2.95 -12.13
N ASN A 67 12.23 2.32 -12.08
CA ASN A 67 11.64 1.55 -13.17
C ASN A 67 10.18 2.00 -13.39
N PRO A 68 9.95 3.12 -14.10
CA PRO A 68 8.64 3.74 -14.18
C PRO A 68 7.71 2.96 -15.13
N VAL A 69 6.41 2.95 -14.81
CA VAL A 69 5.37 2.42 -15.69
C VAL A 69 4.52 3.54 -16.28
N ALA A 70 3.83 3.26 -17.38
CA ALA A 70 2.91 4.23 -17.99
C ALA A 70 1.78 4.58 -17.02
N SER A 71 1.56 5.87 -16.79
CA SER A 71 0.44 6.35 -15.97
C SER A 71 -0.87 6.29 -16.77
N PRO A 72 -1.95 5.70 -16.22
CA PRO A 72 -3.25 5.72 -16.86
C PRO A 72 -3.92 7.10 -16.72
N ILE A 73 -4.88 7.36 -17.60
CA ILE A 73 -5.81 8.47 -17.43
C ILE A 73 -6.94 7.99 -16.52
N ILE A 74 -7.01 8.53 -15.30
CA ILE A 74 -8.05 8.18 -14.33
C ILE A 74 -8.97 9.39 -14.14
N ALA A 75 -10.24 9.25 -14.50
CA ALA A 75 -11.23 10.28 -14.28
C ALA A 75 -11.77 10.19 -12.84
N MET A 76 -11.62 11.27 -12.07
CA MET A 76 -12.21 11.37 -10.73
C MET A 76 -13.63 11.94 -10.82
N PRO A 77 -14.68 11.17 -10.46
CA PRO A 77 -16.01 11.72 -10.29
C PRO A 77 -16.07 12.63 -9.05
N PRO A 78 -17.13 13.44 -8.89
CA PRO A 78 -17.34 14.23 -7.67
C PRO A 78 -17.32 13.36 -6.41
N LEU A 79 -16.83 13.90 -5.29
CA LEU A 79 -16.65 13.16 -4.04
C LEU A 79 -17.88 12.34 -3.61
N ALA A 80 -19.09 12.91 -3.71
CA ALA A 80 -20.31 12.21 -3.33
C ALA A 80 -20.52 10.91 -4.12
N GLU A 81 -20.23 10.93 -5.43
CA GLU A 81 -20.30 9.76 -6.29
C GLU A 81 -19.14 8.80 -6.00
N LEU A 82 -17.93 9.32 -5.76
CA LEU A 82 -16.76 8.51 -5.42
C LEU A 82 -16.95 7.75 -4.09
N SER A 83 -17.49 8.40 -3.05
CA SER A 83 -17.84 7.77 -1.77
C SER A 83 -18.91 6.72 -1.95
N GLN A 84 -19.96 7.00 -2.74
CA GLN A 84 -20.99 6.01 -3.02
C GLN A 84 -20.41 4.76 -3.69
N ARG A 85 -19.55 4.93 -4.71
CA ARG A 85 -18.87 3.82 -5.38
C ARG A 85 -17.97 3.05 -4.42
N TYR A 86 -17.19 3.75 -3.59
CA TYR A 86 -16.34 3.12 -2.57
C TYR A 86 -17.15 2.23 -1.63
N THR A 87 -18.21 2.77 -1.03
CA THR A 87 -19.06 2.05 -0.09
C THR A 87 -19.78 0.87 -0.75
N GLN A 88 -20.17 0.98 -2.02
CA GLN A 88 -20.81 -0.13 -2.75
C GLN A 88 -19.82 -1.26 -3.08
N LEU A 89 -18.58 -0.91 -3.44
CA LEU A 89 -17.57 -1.89 -3.82
C LEU A 89 -16.98 -2.57 -2.59
N PHE A 90 -16.48 -1.80 -1.64
CA PHE A 90 -15.57 -2.26 -0.60
C PHE A 90 -16.19 -2.32 0.80
N GLU A 91 -17.23 -1.54 1.05
CA GLU A 91 -17.93 -1.55 2.33
C GLU A 91 -19.26 -2.31 2.22
N ALA A 92 -19.82 -2.69 3.37
CA ALA A 92 -21.01 -3.52 3.38
C ALA A 92 -22.28 -2.73 3.00
N SER A 93 -22.65 -2.71 1.72
CA SER A 93 -24.02 -2.38 1.32
C SER A 93 -24.90 -3.64 1.50
N ASN A 94 -25.61 -3.73 2.62
CA ASN A 94 -26.51 -4.85 3.00
C ASN A 94 -25.84 -6.10 3.61
N GLY A 95 -24.74 -5.95 4.34
CA GLY A 95 -24.18 -6.99 5.21
C GLY A 95 -23.04 -7.83 4.61
N ARG A 96 -22.65 -7.60 3.35
CA ARG A 96 -21.37 -8.03 2.75
C ARG A 96 -20.92 -6.99 1.73
N SER A 97 -19.62 -6.67 1.68
CA SER A 97 -19.08 -5.88 0.57
C SER A 97 -19.17 -6.67 -0.73
N ALA A 98 -19.27 -5.98 -1.86
CA ALA A 98 -19.25 -6.64 -3.16
C ALA A 98 -17.88 -7.27 -3.44
N ILE A 99 -16.81 -6.59 -3.02
CA ILE A 99 -15.42 -6.96 -3.23
C ILE A 99 -14.64 -6.59 -1.96
N SER A 100 -13.81 -7.50 -1.47
CA SER A 100 -12.97 -7.24 -0.29
C SER A 100 -11.66 -6.55 -0.66
N LEU A 101 -11.11 -5.76 0.26
CA LEU A 101 -9.73 -5.24 0.21
C LEU A 101 -8.80 -6.01 1.17
N HIS A 102 -9.21 -7.17 1.66
CA HIS A 102 -8.42 -7.99 2.60
C HIS A 102 -7.78 -9.20 1.92
N GLU A 103 -6.46 -9.41 2.08
CA GLU A 103 -5.72 -10.56 1.51
C GLU A 103 -6.44 -11.88 1.82
N SER A 104 -6.91 -12.06 3.06
CA SER A 104 -7.51 -13.31 3.53
C SER A 104 -8.77 -13.75 2.79
N ASP A 105 -9.44 -12.86 2.04
CA ASP A 105 -10.62 -13.18 1.22
C ASP A 105 -10.28 -13.69 -0.20
N PHE A 106 -8.99 -13.72 -0.54
CA PHE A 106 -8.48 -14.11 -1.86
C PHE A 106 -7.51 -15.29 -1.82
N VAL A 107 -6.91 -15.58 -0.67
CA VAL A 107 -5.97 -16.69 -0.49
C VAL A 107 -6.65 -17.90 0.17
N SER A 108 -6.04 -19.08 0.00
CA SER A 108 -6.56 -20.33 0.60
C SER A 108 -6.23 -20.49 2.09
N LYS A 109 -5.33 -19.65 2.62
CA LYS A 109 -4.95 -19.64 4.04
C LYS A 109 -6.11 -19.12 4.90
N THR A 110 -6.14 -19.54 6.17
CA THR A 110 -7.10 -18.95 7.12
C THR A 110 -6.72 -17.51 7.43
N ARG A 111 -7.70 -16.65 7.72
CA ARG A 111 -7.46 -15.26 8.13
C ARG A 111 -6.49 -15.14 9.30
N ALA A 112 -6.58 -16.04 10.29
CA ALA A 112 -5.66 -16.06 11.43
C ALA A 112 -4.20 -16.31 10.98
N THR A 113 -3.99 -17.22 10.03
CA THR A 113 -2.65 -17.51 9.47
C THR A 113 -2.10 -16.32 8.67
N VAL A 114 -2.93 -15.67 7.85
CA VAL A 114 -2.55 -14.47 7.09
C VAL A 114 -2.15 -13.35 8.04
N TRP A 115 -2.98 -13.09 9.06
CA TRP A 115 -2.70 -12.05 10.05
C TRP A 115 -1.44 -12.33 10.85
N GLU A 116 -1.20 -13.59 11.26
CA GLU A 116 0.04 -13.95 11.95
C GLU A 116 1.26 -13.70 11.07
N ASP A 117 1.23 -14.12 9.79
CA ASP A 117 2.33 -13.89 8.85
C ASP A 117 2.65 -12.39 8.70
N ILE A 118 1.62 -11.56 8.52
CA ILE A 118 1.75 -10.11 8.33
C ILE A 118 2.20 -9.40 9.62
N VAL A 119 1.59 -9.71 10.76
CA VAL A 119 1.96 -9.08 12.05
C VAL A 119 3.39 -9.44 12.42
N ARG A 120 3.83 -10.68 12.18
CA ARG A 120 5.24 -11.06 12.38
C ARG A 120 6.18 -10.28 11.48
N PHE A 121 5.75 -9.96 10.26
CA PHE A 121 6.50 -9.07 9.37
C PHE A 121 6.61 -7.67 9.97
N TYR A 122 5.50 -7.09 10.43
CA TYR A 122 5.48 -5.77 11.08
C TYR A 122 6.41 -5.72 12.32
N GLU A 123 6.27 -6.69 13.21
CA GLU A 123 7.07 -6.77 14.45
C GLU A 123 8.57 -6.96 14.17
N HIS A 124 8.93 -7.71 13.12
CA HIS A 124 10.32 -7.90 12.72
C HIS A 124 11.02 -6.58 12.38
N PHE A 125 10.32 -5.64 11.74
CA PHE A 125 10.83 -4.31 11.38
C PHE A 125 10.51 -3.22 12.42
N GLY A 126 10.00 -3.59 13.59
CA GLY A 126 9.75 -2.68 14.71
C GLY A 126 8.47 -1.87 14.61
N LEU A 127 7.52 -2.27 13.75
CA LEU A 127 6.17 -1.73 13.73
C LEU A 127 5.31 -2.46 14.76
N ASN A 128 4.53 -1.70 15.54
CA ASN A 128 3.58 -2.29 16.48
C ASN A 128 2.16 -2.21 15.91
N TYR A 129 1.57 -3.37 15.62
CA TYR A 129 0.16 -3.47 15.26
C TYR A 129 -0.68 -3.52 16.54
N ASN A 130 -1.21 -2.36 16.94
CA ASN A 130 -2.19 -2.28 18.02
C ASN A 130 -3.61 -2.15 17.44
N GLY A 131 -4.35 -3.26 17.45
CA GLY A 131 -5.75 -3.31 16.98
C GLY A 131 -6.74 -2.46 17.78
N GLN A 132 -6.32 -1.80 18.87
CA GLN A 132 -7.14 -0.81 19.58
C GLN A 132 -7.03 0.60 18.99
N SER A 133 -5.90 0.92 18.35
CA SER A 133 -5.65 2.24 17.74
C SER A 133 -5.81 2.23 16.21
N ILE A 134 -5.58 1.08 15.58
CA ILE A 134 -5.68 0.90 14.14
C ILE A 134 -7.06 0.30 13.83
N ARG A 135 -7.85 1.01 13.02
CA ARG A 135 -9.23 0.59 12.68
C ARG A 135 -9.30 -0.45 11.57
N LEU A 136 -8.25 -0.56 10.76
CA LEU A 136 -8.15 -1.53 9.67
C LEU A 136 -7.47 -2.81 10.18
N TRP A 137 -7.94 -3.96 9.69
CA TRP A 137 -7.31 -5.25 9.92
C TRP A 137 -5.96 -5.34 9.21
N PRO A 138 -4.98 -6.11 9.73
CA PRO A 138 -3.59 -6.04 9.26
C PRO A 138 -3.40 -6.46 7.80
N ASP A 139 -4.33 -7.24 7.25
CA ASP A 139 -4.36 -7.72 5.87
C ASP A 139 -5.16 -6.81 4.91
N HIS A 140 -5.56 -5.62 5.37
CA HIS A 140 -6.18 -4.63 4.49
C HIS A 140 -5.11 -4.03 3.56
N LEU A 141 -5.40 -3.96 2.25
CA LEU A 141 -4.47 -3.48 1.22
C LEU A 141 -3.76 -2.17 1.59
N ALA A 142 -4.50 -1.18 2.12
CA ALA A 142 -3.91 0.09 2.55
C ALA A 142 -2.84 -0.08 3.66
N LEU A 143 -3.02 -1.01 4.61
CA LEU A 143 -2.01 -1.25 5.65
C LEU A 143 -0.80 -2.02 5.13
N GLU A 144 -1.01 -2.98 4.23
CA GLU A 144 0.09 -3.69 3.57
C GLU A 144 0.97 -2.71 2.76
N LEU A 145 0.35 -1.75 2.07
CA LEU A 145 1.06 -0.69 1.36
C LEU A 145 1.78 0.29 2.31
N GLU A 146 1.20 0.60 3.48
CA GLU A 146 1.89 1.37 4.52
C GLU A 146 3.13 0.64 5.07
N CYS A 147 3.04 -0.68 5.23
CA CYS A 147 4.21 -1.48 5.58
C CYS A 147 5.29 -1.40 4.51
N LEU A 148 4.92 -1.55 3.23
CA LEU A 148 5.88 -1.46 2.14
C LEU A 148 6.52 -0.07 2.04
N HIS A 149 5.73 1.00 2.21
CA HIS A 149 6.24 2.37 2.37
C HIS A 149 7.27 2.46 3.51
N TYR A 150 6.98 1.88 4.67
CA TYR A 150 7.89 1.89 5.81
C TYR A 150 9.20 1.14 5.54
N LEU A 151 9.16 0.01 4.83
CA LEU A 151 10.37 -0.72 4.43
C LEU A 151 11.26 0.13 3.53
N VAL A 152 10.69 0.76 2.50
CA VAL A 152 11.41 1.67 1.59
C VAL A 152 11.96 2.87 2.36
N PHE A 153 11.22 3.38 3.35
CA PHE A 153 11.71 4.44 4.22
C PHE A 153 12.93 4.00 5.03
N LEU A 154 12.89 2.80 5.64
CA LEU A 154 14.05 2.24 6.34
C LEU A 154 15.24 2.05 5.40
N GLU A 155 15.00 1.52 4.20
CA GLU A 155 16.01 1.30 3.16
C GLU A 155 16.70 2.60 2.76
N SER A 156 15.93 3.67 2.56
CA SER A 156 16.46 5.01 2.24
C SER A 156 17.38 5.58 3.32
N GLY A 157 17.23 5.10 4.55
CA GLY A 157 18.03 5.47 5.71
C GLY A 157 19.35 4.72 5.87
N MET A 158 19.53 3.62 5.14
CA MET A 158 20.70 2.77 5.27
C MET A 158 21.88 3.35 4.51
N ARG A 159 22.95 3.68 5.23
CA ARG A 159 24.21 4.19 4.63
C ARG A 159 25.10 3.07 4.09
N THR A 160 24.92 1.84 4.58
CA THR A 160 25.67 0.64 4.22
C THR A 160 24.76 -0.58 4.37
N ASP A 161 24.85 -1.52 3.44
CA ASP A 161 24.17 -2.83 3.47
C ASP A 161 22.63 -2.77 3.55
N ALA A 162 22.01 -2.28 2.46
CA ALA A 162 20.55 -2.28 2.29
C ALA A 162 19.99 -3.64 1.80
N GLU A 163 20.85 -4.62 1.50
CA GLU A 163 20.45 -5.90 0.90
C GLU A 163 19.34 -6.63 1.68
N PRO A 164 19.37 -6.72 3.03
CA PRO A 164 18.30 -7.37 3.78
C PRO A 164 16.94 -6.68 3.60
N LEU A 165 16.91 -5.35 3.48
CA LEU A 165 15.69 -4.58 3.29
C LEU A 165 15.16 -4.74 1.86
N LEU A 166 16.03 -4.69 0.84
CA LEU A 166 15.63 -4.97 -0.55
C LEU A 166 15.00 -6.36 -0.69
N ARG A 167 15.59 -7.38 -0.03
CA ARG A 167 15.02 -8.74 0.00
C ARG A 167 13.68 -8.78 0.72
N ALA A 168 13.55 -8.07 1.85
CA ALA A 168 12.31 -7.98 2.59
C ALA A 168 11.18 -7.32 1.79
N GLU A 169 11.46 -6.20 1.10
CA GLU A 169 10.52 -5.52 0.22
C GLU A 169 10.03 -6.46 -0.89
N ARG A 170 10.96 -7.13 -1.58
CA ARG A 170 10.63 -8.09 -2.64
C ARG A 170 9.77 -9.23 -2.10
N ASP A 171 10.16 -9.83 -0.97
CA ASP A 171 9.43 -10.94 -0.37
C ASP A 171 8.03 -10.52 0.11
N PHE A 172 7.87 -9.29 0.61
CA PHE A 172 6.58 -8.74 0.98
C PHE A 172 5.68 -8.57 -0.24
N ILE A 173 6.19 -7.95 -1.31
CA ILE A 173 5.47 -7.79 -2.58
C ILE A 173 5.01 -9.16 -3.11
N ASP A 174 5.90 -10.16 -3.11
CA ASP A 174 5.61 -11.49 -3.64
C ASP A 174 4.60 -12.28 -2.83
N ARG A 175 4.62 -12.12 -1.50
CA ARG A 175 3.81 -12.95 -0.61
C ARG A 175 2.47 -12.31 -0.26
N HIS A 176 2.44 -10.99 -0.13
CA HIS A 176 1.30 -10.26 0.45
C HIS A 176 0.60 -9.32 -0.52
N LEU A 177 1.13 -9.08 -1.73
CA LEU A 177 0.45 -8.19 -2.70
C LEU A 177 0.18 -8.90 -4.03
N LEU A 178 1.25 -9.37 -4.71
CA LEU A 178 1.11 -9.96 -6.04
C LEU A 178 0.39 -11.32 -6.05
N THR A 179 0.29 -11.99 -4.90
CA THR A 179 -0.41 -13.27 -4.75
C THR A 179 -1.92 -13.16 -4.97
N TRP A 180 -2.51 -11.99 -4.68
CA TRP A 180 -3.97 -11.84 -4.63
C TRP A 180 -4.52 -10.65 -5.42
N LEU A 181 -3.72 -9.61 -5.67
CA LEU A 181 -4.10 -8.47 -6.52
C LEU A 181 -4.65 -8.86 -7.91
N PRO A 182 -4.13 -9.89 -8.62
CA PRO A 182 -4.72 -10.32 -9.90
C PRO A 182 -6.19 -10.72 -9.80
N GLU A 183 -6.58 -11.41 -8.72
CA GLU A 183 -7.97 -11.83 -8.50
C GLU A 183 -8.84 -10.65 -8.05
N LEU A 184 -8.32 -9.74 -7.21
CA LEU A 184 -9.01 -8.48 -6.91
C LEU A 184 -9.31 -7.70 -8.18
N LEU A 185 -8.32 -7.52 -9.06
CA LEU A 185 -8.47 -6.84 -10.33
C LEU A 185 -9.49 -7.53 -11.24
N ARG A 186 -9.50 -8.87 -11.28
CA ARG A 186 -10.50 -9.63 -12.04
C ARG A 186 -11.92 -9.34 -11.55
N ARG A 187 -12.15 -9.38 -10.23
CA ARG A 187 -13.47 -9.08 -9.65
C ARG A 187 -13.91 -7.64 -9.89
N LEU A 188 -12.99 -6.68 -9.84
CA LEU A 188 -13.28 -5.27 -10.13
C LEU A 188 -13.67 -5.06 -11.60
N LYS A 189 -13.01 -5.73 -12.54
CA LYS A 189 -13.38 -5.66 -13.97
C LYS A 189 -14.79 -6.19 -14.26
N ASP A 190 -15.26 -7.15 -13.47
CA ASP A 190 -16.60 -7.73 -13.60
C ASP A 190 -17.67 -6.90 -12.86
N ALA A 191 -17.29 -5.92 -12.04
CA ALA A 191 -18.21 -5.15 -11.20
C ALA A 191 -18.72 -3.87 -11.90
N PRO A 192 -20.01 -3.54 -11.74
CA PRO A 192 -20.54 -2.27 -12.23
C PRO A 192 -19.96 -1.10 -11.44
N GLN A 193 -19.68 0.03 -12.11
CA GLN A 193 -19.17 1.26 -11.49
C GLN A 193 -17.85 1.05 -10.71
N ALA A 194 -17.02 0.11 -11.14
CA ALA A 194 -15.74 -0.18 -10.50
C ALA A 194 -14.68 0.92 -10.70
N GLU A 195 -14.84 1.78 -11.70
CA GLU A 195 -13.97 2.94 -11.88
C GLU A 195 -14.24 4.01 -10.81
N PRO A 196 -13.21 4.74 -10.32
CA PRO A 196 -11.81 4.69 -10.75
C PRO A 196 -10.96 3.59 -10.10
N TYR A 197 -11.53 2.81 -9.18
CA TYR A 197 -10.77 1.86 -8.37
C TYR A 197 -10.21 0.68 -9.18
N ALA A 198 -10.91 0.24 -10.22
CA ALA A 198 -10.38 -0.77 -11.16
C ALA A 198 -9.08 -0.27 -11.83
N ALA A 199 -9.04 0.98 -12.31
CA ALA A 199 -7.83 1.58 -12.86
C ALA A 199 -6.72 1.73 -11.80
N LEU A 200 -7.06 2.16 -10.57
CA LEU A 200 -6.08 2.28 -9.47
C LEU A 200 -5.46 0.93 -9.11
N VAL A 201 -6.24 -0.14 -8.99
CA VAL A 201 -5.72 -1.49 -8.70
C VAL A 201 -4.87 -2.03 -9.85
N ALA A 202 -5.31 -1.81 -11.10
CA ALA A 202 -4.52 -2.20 -12.26
C ALA A 202 -3.15 -1.49 -12.28
N TRP A 203 -3.16 -0.19 -11.97
CA TRP A 203 -1.94 0.61 -11.95
C TRP A 203 -1.02 0.22 -10.79
N LEU A 204 -1.56 -0.02 -9.60
CA LEU A 204 -0.79 -0.57 -8.47
C LEU A 204 -0.13 -1.90 -8.85
N TYR A 205 -0.88 -2.80 -9.49
CA TYR A 205 -0.35 -4.10 -9.91
C TYR A 205 0.83 -3.97 -10.87
N ASP A 206 0.74 -3.07 -11.87
CA ASP A 206 1.85 -2.81 -12.79
C ASP A 206 3.05 -2.17 -12.08
N CYS A 207 2.82 -1.22 -11.16
CA CYS A 207 3.87 -0.60 -10.36
C CYS A 207 4.61 -1.62 -9.49
N LEU A 208 3.88 -2.50 -8.79
CA LEU A 208 4.48 -3.54 -7.94
C LEU A 208 5.32 -4.53 -8.75
N ARG A 209 4.88 -4.89 -9.95
CA ARG A 209 5.67 -5.76 -10.85
C ARG A 209 6.94 -5.08 -11.33
N ALA A 210 6.87 -3.79 -11.65
CA ALA A 210 8.03 -3.02 -12.06
C ALA A 210 9.02 -2.81 -10.90
N ASP A 211 8.54 -2.52 -9.69
CA ASP A 211 9.38 -2.37 -8.51
C ASP A 211 10.01 -3.70 -8.09
N ARG A 212 9.24 -4.80 -8.11
CA ARG A 212 9.78 -6.15 -7.89
C ARG A 212 10.92 -6.48 -8.86
N ALA A 213 10.75 -6.20 -10.15
CA ALA A 213 11.79 -6.44 -11.15
C ALA A 213 13.04 -5.57 -10.91
N TRP A 214 12.84 -4.33 -10.46
CA TRP A 214 13.94 -3.45 -10.07
C TRP A 214 14.66 -3.97 -8.82
N LEU A 215 13.93 -4.40 -7.79
CA LEU A 215 14.48 -4.99 -6.57
C LEU A 215 15.32 -6.24 -6.88
N GLU A 216 14.85 -7.11 -7.77
CA GLU A 216 15.62 -8.28 -8.21
C GLU A 216 16.94 -7.90 -8.85
N GLN A 217 16.95 -6.88 -9.72
CA GLN A 217 18.18 -6.38 -10.33
C GLN A 217 19.11 -5.74 -9.30
N ALA A 218 18.58 -4.90 -8.40
CA ALA A 218 19.36 -4.25 -7.37
C ALA A 218 20.03 -5.26 -6.41
N ILE A 219 19.31 -6.32 -6.03
CA ILE A 219 19.86 -7.42 -5.23
C ILE A 219 20.93 -8.19 -6.02
N ALA A 220 20.71 -8.43 -7.31
CA ALA A 220 21.69 -9.13 -8.16
C ALA A 220 22.99 -8.33 -8.31
N ASP A 221 22.91 -7.01 -8.46
CA ASP A 221 24.06 -6.11 -8.63
C ASP A 221 24.94 -5.98 -7.35
N MET A 222 24.42 -6.41 -6.20
CA MET A 222 25.14 -6.44 -4.92
C MET A 222 25.95 -7.73 -4.69
N ASN A 223 25.70 -8.78 -5.47
CA ASN A 223 26.38 -10.09 -5.38
C ASN A 223 27.52 -10.22 -6.40
#